data_AF-A0A7X7F6R4-F1
#
_entry.id   AF-A0A7X7F6R4-F1
#
_cell.length_a   1.000
_cell.length_b   1.000
_cell.length_c   1.000
_cell.angle_alpha   90.00
_cell.angle_beta   90.00
_cell.angle_gamma   90.00
#
_symmetry.space_group_name_H-M   'P 1'
#
loop_
_entity.id
_entity.type
_entity.pdbx_description
1 polymer ?
#
loop_
_entity_poly.entity_id
_entity_poly.type
_entity_poly.pdbx_seq_one_letter_code
_entity_poly.pdbx_strand_id
1 'polypeptide(L)'
;MLDLAEEDPEAAAARFSALNLLRRVKSPQAIVATCVQALLQPSPDPDRTEALSQTVAVGESPGLEAFVGWLADAGYVREREVYEPGRYAVKGGIVDVWPPAARLPSRIEFAGDDVESLRDFNPLDQRS
;
A
#
# COMPACT_ATOMS: atom_id res chain seq x y z
N MET A 1 0.28 -32.92 4.72
CA MET A 1 -0.84 -32.00 4.51
C MET A 1 -0.49 -30.77 5.31
N LEU A 2 0.19 -29.81 4.68
CA LEU A 2 0.52 -28.55 5.34
C LEU A 2 -0.81 -27.85 5.60
N ASP A 3 -1.06 -27.55 6.87
CA ASP A 3 -2.17 -26.71 7.27
C ASP A 3 -2.10 -25.42 6.45
N LEU A 4 -3.07 -25.22 5.56
CA LEU A 4 -3.36 -23.90 5.02
C LEU A 4 -4.05 -23.13 6.15
N ALA A 5 -3.30 -22.84 7.21
CA ALA A 5 -3.68 -21.74 8.07
C ALA A 5 -3.77 -20.53 7.15
N GLU A 6 -4.97 -19.94 7.10
CA GLU A 6 -5.22 -18.69 6.40
C GLU A 6 -4.08 -17.74 6.74
N GLU A 7 -3.36 -17.26 5.72
CA GLU A 7 -2.17 -16.46 5.97
C GLU A 7 -2.61 -15.16 6.66
N ASP A 8 -2.03 -14.89 7.83
CA ASP A 8 -2.31 -13.67 8.57
C ASP A 8 -2.05 -12.45 7.66
N PRO A 9 -3.08 -11.64 7.35
CA PRO A 9 -2.95 -10.48 6.48
C PRO A 9 -1.88 -9.50 6.96
N GLU A 10 -1.71 -9.36 8.28
CA GLU A 10 -0.70 -8.47 8.87
C GLU A 10 0.71 -9.01 8.61
N ALA A 11 0.94 -10.32 8.82
CA ALA A 11 2.20 -10.96 8.49
C ALA A 11 2.52 -10.89 6.99
N ALA A 12 1.52 -11.07 6.13
CA ALA A 12 1.68 -10.93 4.68
C ALA A 12 2.06 -9.51 4.27
N ALA A 13 1.37 -8.50 4.83
CA ALA A 13 1.68 -7.09 4.64
C ALA A 13 3.09 -6.73 5.13
N ALA A 14 3.48 -7.19 6.32
CA ALA A 14 4.80 -6.94 6.88
C ALA A 14 5.91 -7.53 6.00
N ARG A 15 5.72 -8.76 5.49
CA ARG A 15 6.66 -9.39 4.55
C ARG A 15 6.73 -8.61 3.23
N PHE A 16 5.60 -8.19 2.66
CA PHE A 16 5.58 -7.38 1.45
C PHE A 16 6.30 -6.04 1.65
N SER A 17 6.11 -5.39 2.80
CA SER A 17 6.82 -4.17 3.19
C SER A 17 8.33 -4.38 3.24
N ALA A 18 8.78 -5.46 3.89
CA ALA A 18 10.19 -5.82 3.99
C ALA A 18 10.81 -6.11 2.62
N LEU A 19 10.14 -6.88 1.76
CA LEU A 19 10.62 -7.17 0.40
C LEU A 19 10.76 -5.89 -0.44
N ASN A 20 9.79 -4.98 -0.37
CA ASN A 20 9.86 -3.70 -1.06
C ASN A 20 11.00 -2.81 -0.53
N LEU A 21 11.24 -2.82 0.78
CA LEU A 21 12.39 -2.12 1.35
C LEU A 21 13.71 -2.69 0.81
N LEU A 22 13.87 -4.01 0.79
CA LEU A 22 15.08 -4.67 0.28
C LEU A 22 15.37 -4.33 -1.18
N ARG A 23 14.34 -4.12 -2.01
CA ARG A 23 14.50 -3.66 -3.40
C ARG A 23 15.05 -2.23 -3.50
N ARG A 24 14.70 -1.36 -2.55
CA ARG A 24 15.07 0.06 -2.56
C ARG A 24 16.41 0.32 -1.88
N VAL A 25 16.79 -0.51 -0.90
CA VAL A 25 18.06 -0.38 -0.19
C VAL A 25 19.22 -0.73 -1.11
N LYS A 26 20.03 0.29 -1.46
CA LYS A 26 21.25 0.14 -2.27
C LYS A 26 22.54 0.16 -1.43
N SER A 27 22.41 0.21 -0.10
CA SER A 27 23.58 0.29 0.79
C SER A 27 24.28 -1.07 0.87
N PRO A 28 25.61 -1.14 0.63
CA PRO A 28 26.37 -2.37 0.79
C PRO A 28 26.49 -2.82 2.26
N GLN A 29 26.06 -1.99 3.22
CA GLN A 29 26.08 -2.27 4.66
C GLN A 29 24.73 -2.76 5.20
N ALA A 30 23.74 -3.01 4.34
CA ALA A 30 22.43 -3.48 4.77
C ALA A 30 22.52 -4.88 5.39
N ILE A 31 21.95 -5.05 6.58
CA ILE A 31 21.87 -6.35 7.27
C ILE A 31 20.41 -6.81 7.26
N VAL A 32 20.19 -8.06 6.84
CA VAL A 32 18.88 -8.72 6.90
C VAL A 32 18.96 -9.85 7.91
N ALA A 33 18.23 -9.71 9.01
CA ALA A 33 18.04 -10.78 9.98
C ALA A 33 16.78 -11.56 9.61
N THR A 34 16.89 -12.87 9.37
CA THR A 34 15.77 -13.73 8.97
C THR A 34 15.95 -15.16 9.46
N CYS A 35 14.92 -16.00 9.31
CA CYS A 35 14.97 -17.43 9.62
C CYS A 35 14.92 -18.28 8.34
N VAL A 36 15.25 -19.58 8.46
CA VAL A 36 15.26 -20.51 7.34
C VAL A 36 13.87 -20.60 6.67
N GLN A 37 12.80 -20.58 7.45
CA GLN A 37 11.43 -20.64 6.93
C GLN A 37 11.10 -19.43 6.03
N ALA A 38 11.47 -18.22 6.45
CA ALA A 38 11.24 -17.02 5.67
C ALA A 38 12.12 -16.96 4.40
N LEU A 39 13.33 -17.54 4.45
CA LEU A 39 14.20 -17.65 3.27
C LEU A 39 13.64 -18.61 2.21
N LEU A 40 12.98 -19.68 2.63
CA LEU A 40 12.39 -20.68 1.74
C LEU A 40 10.97 -20.32 1.29
N GLN A 41 10.34 -19.32 1.91
CA GLN A 41 8.98 -18.93 1.59
C GLN A 41 8.90 -18.34 0.16
N PRO A 42 8.10 -18.95 -0.73
CA PRO A 42 7.84 -18.36 -2.04
C PRO A 42 7.25 -16.96 -1.88
N SER A 43 7.83 -16.00 -2.61
CA SER A 43 7.39 -14.61 -2.59
C SER A 43 7.04 -14.16 -4.00
N PRO A 44 6.16 -13.15 -4.14
CA PRO A 44 5.84 -12.58 -5.45
C PRO A 44 7.09 -12.15 -6.20
N ASP A 45 7.07 -12.38 -7.51
CA ASP A 45 8.12 -11.90 -8.40
C ASP A 45 8.25 -10.36 -8.28
N PRO A 46 9.47 -9.82 -8.10
CA PRO A 46 9.66 -8.41 -7.82
C PRO A 46 9.25 -7.51 -9.00
N ASP A 47 9.45 -7.97 -10.23
CA ASP A 47 9.14 -7.19 -11.44
C ASP A 47 7.62 -7.17 -11.69
N ARG A 48 6.95 -8.32 -11.51
CA ARG A 48 5.48 -8.37 -11.50
C ARG A 48 4.88 -7.50 -10.40
N THR A 49 5.49 -7.51 -9.23
CA THR A 49 5.04 -6.68 -8.10
C THR A 49 5.11 -5.20 -8.44
N GLU A 50 6.20 -4.75 -9.07
CA GLU A 50 6.34 -3.37 -9.52
C GLU A 50 5.33 -3.01 -10.60
N ALA A 51 5.13 -3.89 -11.59
CA ALA A 51 4.16 -3.66 -12.66
C ALA A 51 2.71 -3.56 -12.16
N LEU A 52 2.41 -4.17 -11.01
CA LEU A 52 1.10 -4.10 -10.35
C LEU A 52 1.03 -3.05 -9.23
N SER A 53 2.08 -2.24 -9.06
CA SER A 53 2.11 -1.16 -8.07
C SER A 53 1.85 0.19 -8.74
N GLN A 54 1.14 1.08 -8.04
CA GLN A 54 0.98 2.47 -8.45
C GLN A 54 1.79 3.38 -7.53
N THR A 55 2.54 4.30 -8.13
CA THR A 55 3.20 5.39 -7.41
C THR A 55 2.39 6.65 -7.59
N VAL A 56 2.20 7.40 -6.50
CA VAL A 56 1.50 8.68 -6.49
C VAL A 56 2.39 9.68 -5.76
N ALA A 57 2.72 10.79 -6.42
CA ALA A 57 3.48 11.88 -5.82
C ALA A 57 2.75 13.22 -6.00
N VAL A 58 3.02 14.16 -5.07
CA VAL A 58 2.52 15.53 -5.16
C VAL A 58 3.09 16.21 -6.41
N GLY A 59 2.22 16.90 -7.15
CA GLY A 59 2.56 17.55 -8.41
C GLY A 59 2.46 16.65 -9.64
N GLU A 60 2.08 15.39 -9.49
CA GLU A 60 1.74 14.50 -10.61
C GLU A 60 0.24 14.56 -10.92
N SER A 61 -0.12 14.15 -12.16
CA SER A 61 -1.49 14.21 -12.68
C SER A 61 -2.02 12.81 -13.04
N PRO A 62 -2.16 11.86 -12.08
CA PRO A 62 -2.64 10.53 -12.39
C PRO A 62 -4.14 10.49 -12.73
N GLY A 63 -4.88 11.56 -12.47
CA GLY A 63 -6.33 11.62 -12.64
C GLY A 63 -7.09 10.94 -11.50
N LEU A 64 -8.01 11.67 -10.87
CA LEU A 64 -8.79 11.15 -9.73
C LEU A 64 -9.54 9.87 -10.08
N GLU A 65 -10.28 9.89 -11.19
CA GLU A 65 -11.11 8.76 -11.64
C GLU A 65 -10.26 7.55 -12.02
N ALA A 66 -9.13 7.78 -12.69
CA ALA A 66 -8.21 6.72 -13.07
C ALA A 66 -7.55 6.08 -11.84
N PHE A 67 -7.13 6.88 -10.85
CA PHE A 67 -6.58 6.35 -9.61
C PHE A 67 -7.62 5.55 -8.80
N VAL A 68 -8.85 6.03 -8.72
CA VAL A 68 -9.96 5.31 -8.07
C VAL A 68 -10.28 4.00 -8.80
N GLY A 69 -10.28 4.00 -10.13
CA GLY A 69 -10.44 2.79 -10.94
C GLY A 69 -9.32 1.78 -10.67
N TRP A 70 -8.08 2.25 -10.65
CA TRP A 70 -6.92 1.41 -10.33
C TRP A 70 -7.02 0.79 -8.93
N LEU A 71 -7.47 1.53 -7.92
CA LEU A 71 -7.67 0.99 -6.56
C LEU A 71 -8.69 -0.17 -6.57
N ALA A 72 -9.80 -0.01 -7.29
CA ALA A 72 -10.80 -1.06 -7.41
C ALA A 72 -10.23 -2.30 -8.14
N ASP A 73 -9.51 -2.11 -9.24
CA ASP A 73 -8.88 -3.18 -10.01
C ASP A 73 -7.78 -3.90 -9.21
N ALA A 74 -7.07 -3.16 -8.35
CA ALA A 74 -6.07 -3.69 -7.43
C ALA A 74 -6.66 -4.40 -6.20
N GLY A 75 -8.00 -4.49 -6.09
CA GLY A 75 -8.69 -5.23 -5.04
C GLY A 75 -8.89 -4.46 -3.74
N TYR A 76 -8.67 -3.13 -3.72
CA TYR A 76 -9.04 -2.32 -2.56
C TYR A 76 -10.55 -2.26 -2.41
N VAL A 77 -11.02 -2.27 -1.16
CA VAL A 77 -12.44 -2.20 -0.87
C VAL A 77 -12.84 -0.76 -0.57
N ARG A 78 -13.87 -0.28 -1.29
CA ARG A 78 -14.42 1.05 -1.10
C ARG A 78 -15.30 1.09 0.14
N GLU A 79 -15.01 2.04 1.03
CA GLU A 79 -15.71 2.26 2.29
C GLU A 79 -16.14 3.73 2.42
N ARG A 80 -16.92 4.02 3.47
CA ARG A 80 -17.25 5.42 3.82
C ARG A 80 -16.07 6.16 4.44
N GLU A 81 -15.31 5.46 5.27
CA GLU A 81 -14.13 5.94 5.98
C GLU A 81 -13.13 4.78 6.12
N VAL A 82 -11.86 5.13 6.26
CA VAL A 82 -10.76 4.15 6.24
C VAL A 82 -10.30 3.86 7.66
N TYR A 83 -10.55 2.62 8.12
CA TYR A 83 -10.16 2.13 9.44
C TYR A 83 -9.25 0.90 9.40
N GLU A 84 -9.05 0.30 8.23
CA GLU A 84 -8.28 -0.92 8.04
C GLU A 84 -7.41 -0.82 6.78
N PRO A 85 -6.26 -1.53 6.73
CA PRO A 85 -5.48 -1.71 5.51
C PRO A 85 -6.30 -2.33 4.36
N GLY A 86 -5.96 -1.98 3.12
CA GLY A 86 -6.65 -2.46 1.91
C GLY A 86 -8.01 -1.79 1.65
N ARG A 87 -8.35 -0.74 2.42
CA ARG A 87 -9.57 0.05 2.23
C ARG A 87 -9.27 1.42 1.64
N TYR A 88 -10.26 1.99 0.96
CA TYR A 88 -10.21 3.37 0.51
C TYR A 88 -11.59 4.06 0.59
N ALA A 89 -11.60 5.37 0.73
CA ALA A 89 -12.79 6.20 0.71
C ALA A 89 -12.59 7.40 -0.22
N VAL A 90 -13.67 7.89 -0.84
CA VAL A 90 -13.62 9.06 -1.72
C VAL A 90 -14.67 10.07 -1.32
N LYS A 91 -14.23 11.32 -1.12
CA LYS A 91 -15.07 12.45 -0.70
C LYS A 91 -14.73 13.66 -1.59
N GLY A 92 -15.45 13.82 -2.71
CA GLY A 92 -15.13 14.83 -3.71
C GLY A 92 -13.74 14.59 -4.31
N GLY A 93 -12.87 15.60 -4.27
CA GLY A 93 -11.47 15.50 -4.69
C GLY A 93 -10.54 14.82 -3.69
N ILE A 94 -11.05 14.24 -2.60
CA ILE A 94 -10.21 13.60 -1.58
C ILE A 94 -10.31 12.08 -1.70
N VAL A 95 -9.17 11.40 -1.70
CA VAL A 95 -9.07 9.94 -1.58
C VAL A 95 -8.29 9.59 -0.32
N ASP A 96 -8.96 8.94 0.62
CA ASP A 96 -8.30 8.28 1.73
C ASP A 96 -8.01 6.84 1.32
N VAL A 97 -6.79 6.36 1.52
CA VAL A 97 -6.40 5.00 1.17
C VAL A 97 -5.43 4.46 2.22
N TRP A 98 -5.61 3.19 2.60
CA TRP A 98 -4.64 2.51 3.46
C TRP A 98 -3.93 1.40 2.69
N PRO A 99 -2.72 1.64 2.17
CA PRO A 99 -1.94 0.60 1.51
C PRO A 99 -1.68 -0.58 2.46
N PRO A 100 -1.85 -1.84 2.03
CA PRO A 100 -1.71 -3.00 2.91
C PRO A 100 -0.40 -3.04 3.70
N ALA A 101 0.71 -2.60 3.09
CA ALA A 101 2.04 -2.61 3.70
C ALA A 101 2.44 -1.30 4.40
N ALA A 102 1.53 -0.33 4.50
CA ALA A 102 1.77 0.95 5.17
C ALA A 102 1.32 0.92 6.63
N ARG A 103 2.05 1.63 7.49
CA ARG A 103 1.73 1.73 8.92
C ARG A 103 0.49 2.57 9.21
N LEU A 104 0.27 3.61 8.40
CA LEU A 104 -0.84 4.54 8.53
C LEU A 104 -1.53 4.69 7.17
N PRO A 105 -2.82 5.04 7.15
CA PRO A 105 -3.50 5.45 5.94
C PRO A 105 -2.99 6.83 5.48
N SER A 106 -3.10 7.08 4.18
CA SER A 106 -2.76 8.36 3.57
C SER A 106 -4.00 9.00 2.95
N ARG A 107 -4.13 10.31 3.15
CA ARG A 107 -5.11 11.18 2.50
C ARG A 107 -4.43 11.87 1.33
N ILE A 108 -5.04 11.75 0.16
CA ILE A 108 -4.60 12.34 -1.10
C ILE A 108 -5.66 13.35 -1.53
N GLU A 109 -5.26 14.60 -1.72
CA GLU A 109 -6.15 15.66 -2.22
C GLU A 109 -5.83 15.94 -3.68
N PHE A 110 -6.89 15.93 -4.50
CA PHE A 110 -6.85 16.19 -5.92
C PHE A 110 -7.46 17.55 -6.25
N ALA A 111 -6.77 18.31 -7.09
CA ALA A 111 -7.28 19.51 -7.73
C ALA A 111 -7.52 19.21 -9.22
N GLY A 112 -8.73 18.72 -9.54
CA GLY A 112 -8.98 18.13 -10.86
C GLY A 112 -8.25 16.80 -10.99
N ASP A 113 -7.28 16.72 -11.91
CA ASP A 113 -6.47 15.52 -12.15
C ASP A 113 -5.13 15.51 -11.39
N ASP A 114 -4.77 16.63 -10.77
CA ASP A 114 -3.48 16.85 -10.12
C ASP A 114 -3.51 16.50 -8.64
N VAL A 115 -2.46 15.84 -8.15
CA VAL A 115 -2.25 15.61 -6.72
C VAL A 115 -1.71 16.88 -6.07
N GLU A 116 -2.56 17.56 -5.30
CA GLU A 116 -2.24 18.80 -4.60
C GLU A 116 -1.55 18.53 -3.26
N SER A 117 -2.02 17.52 -2.51
CA SER A 117 -1.42 17.16 -1.23
C SER A 117 -1.52 15.66 -0.92
N LEU A 118 -0.55 15.17 -0.15
CA LEU A 118 -0.52 13.79 0.36
C LEU A 118 -0.02 13.82 1.80
N ARG A 119 -0.77 13.23 2.73
CA ARG A 119 -0.43 13.18 4.15
C ARG A 119 -0.97 11.94 4.84
N ASP A 120 -0.21 11.42 5.78
CA ASP A 120 -0.70 10.34 6.65
C ASP A 120 -1.70 10.89 7.68
N PHE A 121 -2.61 10.04 8.15
CA PHE A 121 -3.57 10.42 9.18
C PHE A 121 -3.82 9.29 10.18
N ASN A 122 -4.34 9.65 11.36
CA ASN A 122 -4.71 8.65 12.36
C ASN A 122 -6.11 8.08 12.05
N PRO A 123 -6.25 6.76 11.81
CA PRO A 123 -7.53 6.16 11.46
C PRO A 123 -8.56 6.24 12.61
N LEU A 124 -8.13 6.36 13.87
CA LEU A 124 -9.02 6.38 15.02
C LEU A 124 -9.80 7.68 15.16
N ASP A 125 -9.22 8.80 14.74
CA ASP A 125 -9.85 10.12 14.85
C ASP A 125 -10.08 10.81 13.49
N GLN A 126 -9.64 10.18 12.38
CA GLN A 126 -9.77 10.65 10.99
C GLN A 126 -9.13 12.03 10.76
N ARG A 127 -8.16 12.40 11.59
CA ARG A 127 -7.42 13.66 11.51
C ARG A 127 -6.01 13.42 11.01
N SER A 128 -5.65 14.23 10.02
CA SER A 128 -4.30 14.37 9.48
C SER A 128 -3.50 15.37 10.30
#